data_AF-A0A6H2BWT9-F1
#
_entry.id   AF-A0A6H2BWT9-F1
#
_cell.length_a   1.000
_cell.length_b   1.000
_cell.length_c   1.000
_cell.angle_alpha   90.00
_cell.angle_beta   90.00
_cell.angle_gamma   90.00
#
_symmetry.space_group_name_H-M   'P 1'
#
loop_
_entity.id
_entity.type
_entity.pdbx_description
1 polymer ?
#
loop_
_entity_poly.entity_id
_entity_poly.type
_entity_poly.pdbx_seq_one_letter_code
_entity_poly.pdbx_strand_id
1 'polypeptide(L)'
;MEDYTKFSIRQIEALGQNAKIIKSGQIQLGETQGYQVVYESRDNIHKVNFQEMQVWIVNGKKAYILTYRAEDKSYPEFAKTVEDTIIKSFRLEKSTSEKSTNPIW
;
A
#
# COMPACT_ATOMS: atom_id res chain seq x y z
N MET A 1 12.83 0.49 -3.07
CA MET A 1 11.74 -0.38 -2.56
C MET A 1 12.10 -0.94 -1.19
N GLU A 2 13.17 -1.73 -1.08
CA GLU A 2 13.56 -2.36 0.19
C GLU A 2 13.75 -1.37 1.36
N ASP A 3 14.50 -0.29 1.15
CA ASP A 3 14.73 0.71 2.20
C ASP A 3 13.43 1.39 2.65
N TYR A 4 12.54 1.67 1.70
CA TYR A 4 11.23 2.24 2.00
C TYR A 4 10.37 1.26 2.80
N THR A 5 10.35 -0.02 2.42
CA THR A 5 9.67 -1.07 3.18
C THR A 5 10.22 -1.16 4.60
N LYS A 6 11.54 -1.22 4.79
CA LYS A 6 12.16 -1.26 6.12
C LYS A 6 11.79 -0.03 6.95
N PHE A 7 11.82 1.15 6.33
CA PHE A 7 11.41 2.39 6.97
C PHE A 7 9.94 2.34 7.40
N SER A 8 9.01 2.02 6.49
CA SER A 8 7.57 1.98 6.76
C SER A 8 7.20 0.96 7.84
N ILE A 9 7.78 -0.25 7.80
CA ILE A 9 7.53 -1.27 8.83
C ILE A 9 8.01 -0.78 10.21
N ARG A 10 9.19 -0.15 10.30
CA ARG A 10 9.67 0.44 11.56
C ARG A 10 8.74 1.52 12.11
N GLN A 11 8.11 2.32 11.24
CA GLN A 11 7.15 3.33 11.69
C GLN A 11 5.89 2.68 12.28
N ILE A 12 5.40 1.58 11.70
CA ILE A 12 4.26 0.83 12.24
C ILE A 12 4.65 0.19 13.58
N GLU A 13 5.81 -0.43 13.67
CA GLU A 13 6.31 -1.05 14.91
C GLU A 13 6.56 -0.02 16.03
N ALA A 14 6.95 1.21 15.68
CA ALA A 14 7.14 2.30 16.63
C ALA A 14 5.85 2.74 17.35
N LEU A 15 4.68 2.36 16.83
CA LEU A 15 3.39 2.52 17.53
C LEU A 15 3.29 1.59 18.76
N GLY A 16 4.19 0.61 18.89
CA GLY A 16 4.32 -0.27 20.04
C GLY A 16 3.04 -1.06 20.27
N GLN A 17 2.51 -1.02 21.49
CA GLN A 17 1.29 -1.75 21.86
C GLN A 17 0.03 -1.25 21.14
N ASN A 18 0.11 -0.11 20.43
CA ASN A 18 -1.01 0.44 19.67
C ASN A 18 -1.07 -0.08 18.23
N ALA A 19 -0.14 -0.94 17.80
CA ALA A 19 -0.24 -1.58 16.50
C ALA A 19 0.19 -3.05 16.53
N LYS A 20 -0.42 -3.84 15.65
CA LYS A 20 -0.07 -5.25 15.49
C LYS A 20 -0.15 -5.64 14.02
N ILE A 21 0.99 -6.00 13.44
CA ILE A 21 1.04 -6.51 12.07
C ILE A 21 0.41 -7.90 12.01
N ILE A 22 -0.58 -8.07 11.13
CA ILE A 22 -1.31 -9.32 10.88
C ILE A 22 -0.72 -10.05 9.66
N LYS A 23 -0.47 -9.31 8.57
CA LYS A 23 0.03 -9.84 7.30
C LYS A 23 1.04 -8.86 6.72
N SER A 24 2.13 -9.37 6.15
CA SER A 24 3.17 -8.55 5.55
C SER A 24 3.83 -9.34 4.42
N GLY A 25 4.01 -8.73 3.25
CA GLY A 25 4.67 -9.40 2.14
C GLY A 25 4.68 -8.63 0.84
N GLN A 26 5.50 -9.11 -0.10
CA GLN A 26 5.51 -8.61 -1.46
C GLN A 26 4.22 -9.00 -2.20
N ILE A 27 3.77 -8.11 -3.08
CA ILE A 27 2.61 -8.35 -3.95
C ILE A 27 2.94 -7.92 -5.38
N GLN A 28 2.19 -8.45 -6.35
CA GLN A 28 2.30 -8.06 -7.76
C GLN A 28 1.08 -7.25 -8.19
N LEU A 29 1.31 -6.08 -8.77
CA LEU A 29 0.30 -5.14 -9.27
C LEU A 29 0.53 -4.91 -10.77
N GLY A 30 -0.02 -5.82 -11.59
CA GLY A 30 0.26 -5.84 -13.03
C GLY A 30 1.72 -6.18 -13.28
N GLU A 31 2.46 -5.30 -13.96
CA GLU A 31 3.92 -5.43 -14.17
C GLU A 31 4.75 -4.89 -13.00
N THR A 32 4.10 -4.26 -11.99
CA THR A 32 4.81 -3.57 -10.91
C THR A 32 4.82 -4.36 -9.62
N GLN A 33 6.00 -4.52 -9.02
CA GLN A 33 6.13 -5.13 -7.70
C GLN A 33 5.81 -4.11 -6.60
N GLY A 34 4.95 -4.51 -5.67
CA GLY A 34 4.55 -3.74 -4.50
C GLY A 34 4.85 -4.48 -3.19
N TYR A 35 4.51 -3.85 -2.08
CA TYR A 35 4.53 -4.47 -0.76
C TYR A 35 3.22 -4.14 -0.06
N GLN A 36 2.62 -5.14 0.58
CA GLN A 36 1.39 -5.03 1.34
C GLN A 36 1.68 -5.33 2.80
N VAL A 37 1.10 -4.51 3.68
CA VAL A 37 1.00 -4.78 5.11
C VAL A 37 -0.46 -4.61 5.54
N VAL A 38 -0.92 -5.53 6.37
CA VAL A 38 -2.20 -5.43 7.07
C VAL A 38 -1.90 -5.42 8.57
N TYR A 39 -2.41 -4.43 9.29
CA TYR A 39 -2.18 -4.30 10.72
C TYR A 39 -3.42 -3.74 11.42
N GLU A 40 -3.55 -4.07 12.70
CA GLU A 40 -4.48 -3.41 13.63
C GLU A 40 -3.79 -2.17 14.17
N SER A 41 -4.54 -1.08 14.36
CA SER A 41 -4.09 0.13 15.04
C SER A 41 -5.14 0.60 16.05
N ARG A 42 -4.68 1.10 17.20
CA ARG A 42 -5.55 1.63 18.25
C ARG A 42 -5.38 3.14 18.37
N ASP A 43 -6.49 3.84 18.24
CA ASP A 43 -6.59 5.23 18.63
C ASP A 43 -6.96 5.31 20.12
N ASN A 44 -5.97 5.61 20.97
CA ASN A 44 -6.18 5.70 22.41
C ASN A 44 -6.97 6.95 22.82
N ILE A 45 -7.01 8.00 21.99
CA ILE A 45 -7.73 9.25 22.29
C ILE A 45 -9.22 9.00 22.13
N HIS A 46 -9.62 8.39 21.00
CA HIS A 46 -11.01 8.13 20.68
C HIS A 46 -11.49 6.74 21.09
N LYS A 47 -10.58 5.89 21.60
CA LYS A 47 -10.83 4.48 21.99
C LYS A 47 -11.41 3.65 20.85
N VAL A 48 -10.96 3.92 19.63
CA VAL A 48 -11.39 3.22 18.43
C VAL A 48 -10.26 2.33 17.95
N ASN A 49 -10.57 1.07 17.64
CA ASN A 49 -9.65 0.18 16.96
C ASN A 49 -9.95 0.21 15.45
N PHE A 50 -8.88 0.25 14.68
CA PHE A 50 -8.92 0.22 13.24
C PHE A 50 -8.12 -0.97 12.74
N GLN A 51 -8.49 -1.41 11.54
CA GLN A 51 -7.64 -2.25 10.73
C GLN A 51 -7.25 -1.49 9.47
N GLU A 52 -6.00 -1.65 9.08
CA GLU A 52 -5.37 -0.92 7.98
C GLU A 52 -4.73 -1.90 7.02
N MET A 53 -5.03 -1.74 5.73
CA MET A 53 -4.28 -2.33 4.62
C MET A 53 -3.53 -1.22 3.91
N GLN A 54 -2.21 -1.26 3.99
CA GLN A 54 -1.35 -0.38 3.24
C GLN A 54 -0.62 -1.15 2.14
N VAL A 55 -0.61 -0.57 0.95
CA VAL A 55 0.15 -1.05 -0.19
C VAL A 55 1.02 0.08 -0.68
N TRP A 56 2.31 -0.18 -0.86
CA TRP A 56 3.21 0.78 -1.49
C TRP A 56 3.97 0.22 -2.67
N ILE A 57 4.25 1.13 -3.60
CA ILE A 57 5.07 0.93 -4.78
C ILE A 57 6.12 2.03 -4.79
N VAL A 58 7.37 1.68 -5.09
CA VAL A 58 8.45 2.66 -5.26
C VAL A 58 8.91 2.64 -6.70
N ASN A 59 8.78 3.77 -7.39
CA ASN A 59 9.27 3.96 -8.76
C ASN A 59 10.23 5.16 -8.81
N GLY A 60 11.51 4.89 -9.09
CA GLY A 60 12.58 5.89 -8.99
C GLY A 60 12.65 6.52 -7.60
N LYS A 61 12.45 7.84 -7.53
CA LYS A 61 12.48 8.62 -6.28
C LYS A 61 11.09 8.86 -5.67
N LYS A 62 10.03 8.24 -6.20
CA LYS A 62 8.65 8.44 -5.75
C LYS A 62 8.10 7.16 -5.12
N ALA A 63 7.42 7.31 -3.98
CA ALA A 63 6.63 6.27 -3.36
C ALA A 63 5.13 6.58 -3.55
N TYR A 64 4.36 5.58 -3.95
CA TYR A 64 2.91 5.64 -4.09
C TYR A 64 2.32 4.72 -3.04
N ILE A 65 1.43 5.24 -2.19
CA ILE A 65 0.88 4.49 -1.05
C ILE A 65 -0.64 4.50 -1.18
N LEU A 66 -1.24 3.32 -1.23
CA LEU A 66 -2.67 3.12 -1.12
C LEU A 66 -2.96 2.65 0.29
N THR A 67 -3.88 3.34 0.97
CA THR A 67 -4.30 2.97 2.34
C THR A 67 -5.80 2.76 2.34
N TYR A 68 -6.21 1.57 2.77
CA TYR A 68 -7.58 1.32 3.21
C TYR A 68 -7.58 1.19 4.72
N ARG A 69 -8.39 2.02 5.37
CA ARG A 69 -8.55 2.06 6.81
C ARG A 69 -10.03 2.11 7.12
N ALA A 70 -10.45 1.30 8.08
CA ALA A 70 -11.80 1.29 8.62
C ALA A 70 -11.75 0.82 10.07
N GLU A 71 -12.80 1.15 10.84
CA GLU A 71 -12.98 0.58 12.17
C GLU A 71 -13.05 -0.95 12.07
N ASP A 72 -12.55 -1.67 13.09
CA ASP A 72 -12.45 -3.14 13.07
C ASP A 72 -13.76 -3.84 12.64
N LYS A 73 -14.90 -3.31 13.06
CA LYS A 73 -16.23 -3.89 12.75
C LYS A 73 -16.63 -3.71 11.29
N SER A 74 -16.22 -2.62 10.66
CA SER A 74 -16.57 -2.27 9.28
C SER A 74 -15.49 -2.69 8.28
N TYR A 75 -14.27 -2.93 8.74
CA TYR A 75 -13.16 -3.30 7.87
C TYR A 75 -13.45 -4.51 6.97
N PRO A 76 -13.99 -5.65 7.48
CA PRO A 76 -14.22 -6.83 6.65
C PRO A 76 -15.24 -6.62 5.53
N GLU A 77 -16.15 -5.65 5.68
CA GLU A 77 -17.23 -5.37 4.71
C GLU A 77 -16.68 -5.09 3.31
N PHE A 78 -15.59 -4.31 3.23
CA PHE A 78 -15.00 -3.92 1.96
C PHE A 78 -13.58 -4.42 1.75
N ALA A 79 -12.93 -5.02 2.76
CA ALA A 79 -11.53 -5.47 2.66
C ALA A 79 -11.26 -6.31 1.42
N LYS A 80 -12.15 -7.25 1.11
CA LYS A 80 -12.02 -8.12 -0.08
C LYS A 80 -12.16 -7.32 -1.37
N THR A 81 -13.16 -6.47 -1.49
CA THR A 81 -13.38 -5.62 -2.67
C THR A 81 -12.19 -4.68 -2.89
N VAL A 82 -11.66 -4.10 -1.81
CA VAL A 82 -10.47 -3.26 -1.85
C VAL A 82 -9.26 -4.04 -2.35
N GLU A 83 -8.95 -5.21 -1.76
CA GLU A 83 -7.79 -6.02 -2.15
C GLU A 83 -7.93 -6.54 -3.59
N ASP A 84 -9.08 -7.11 -3.93
CA ASP A 84 -9.27 -7.83 -5.19
C ASP A 84 -9.58 -6.91 -6.38
N THR A 85 -10.17 -5.74 -6.15
CA THR A 85 -10.59 -4.84 -7.24
C THR A 85 -9.80 -3.55 -7.25
N ILE A 86 -9.77 -2.81 -6.14
CA ILE A 86 -9.16 -1.47 -6.11
C ILE A 86 -7.64 -1.58 -6.17
N ILE A 87 -7.03 -2.32 -5.26
CA ILE A 87 -5.58 -2.49 -5.19
C ILE A 87 -5.08 -3.21 -6.43
N LYS A 88 -5.66 -4.36 -6.78
CA LYS A 88 -5.22 -5.15 -7.94
C LYS A 88 -5.42 -4.46 -9.29
N SER A 89 -6.30 -3.47 -9.41
CA SER A 89 -6.44 -2.68 -10.65
C SER A 89 -5.45 -1.53 -10.75
N PHE A 90 -4.74 -1.17 -9.67
CA PHE A 90 -3.80 -0.06 -9.69
C PHE A 90 -2.61 -0.36 -10.63
N ARG A 91 -2.31 0.58 -11.52
CA ARG A 91 -1.19 0.52 -12.46
C ARG A 91 -0.47 1.86 -12.47
N LEU A 92 0.86 1.81 -12.58
CA LEU A 92 1.65 2.99 -12.90
C LEU A 92 1.74 3.10 -14.42
N GLU A 93 1.22 4.19 -14.96
CA GLU A 93 1.43 4.53 -16.36
C GLU A 93 2.92 4.79 -16.62
N LYS A 94 3.46 4.16 -17.67
CA LYS A 94 4.82 4.49 -18.15
C LYS A 94 4.76 5.91 -18.71
N SER A 95 5.69 6.78 -18.31
CA SER A 95 5.79 8.08 -18.95
C SER A 95 6.14 7.86 -20.42
N THR A 96 5.24 8.23 -21.34
CA THR A 96 5.50 8.30 -22.78
C THR A 96 6.49 9.44 -23.06
N SER A 97 7.76 9.21 -22.70
CA SER A 97 8.89 10.01 -23.14
C SER A 97 9.83 9.16 -24.00
N GLU A 98 9.27 8.30 -24.84
CA GLU A 98 9.89 7.93 -26.11
C GLU A 98 9.09 8.67 -27.17
N LYS A 99 9.55 9.88 -27.52
CA LYS A 99 9.16 10.49 -28.78
C LYS A 99 9.50 9.48 -29.87
N SER A 100 8.48 8.98 -30.56
CA SER A 100 8.64 8.42 -31.89
C SER A 100 9.23 9.53 -32.77
N THR A 101 10.55 9.58 -32.85
CA THR A 101 11.24 10.20 -33.97
C THR A 101 11.21 9.19 -35.10
N ASN A 102 10.06 9.08 -35.77
CA ASN A 102 10.04 8.54 -37.12
C ASN A 102 10.71 9.59 -38.03
N PRO A 103 11.86 9.30 -38.65
CA PRO A 103 12.35 10.15 -39.72
C PRO A 103 11.40 9.95 -40.91
N ILE A 104 10.83 11.06 -41.40
CA ILE A 104 10.20 11.09 -42.71
C ILE A 104 11.32 10.99 -43.74
N TRP A 105 11.47 9.84 -44.38
CA TRP A 105 12.00 9.68 -45.74
C TRP A 105 11.33 8.48 -46.41
#